data_AF-A0A1A0MUK2-F1
#
_entry.id   AF-A0A1A0MUK2-F1
#
_cell.length_a   1.000
_cell.length_b   1.000
_cell.length_c   1.000
_cell.angle_alpha   90.00
_cell.angle_beta   90.00
_cell.angle_gamma   90.00
#
_symmetry.space_group_name_H-M   'P 1'
#
loop_
_entity.id
_entity.type
_entity.pdbx_description
1 polymer ?
#
loop_
_entity_poly.entity_id
_entity_poly.type
_entity_poly.pdbx_seq_one_letter_code
_entity_poly.pdbx_strand_id
1 'polypeptide(L)'
;YHIGIKGIDEKGQRYSALNPDVFYWAHATFFKSTLLAAEKFGGGLTEDQKRQLFDEHIIWYRMYGMSMRPVPKTWEEFQEYWDHMCCNVLENNWAAREVMDLSTMPKHPSLQWVPDPLWRLNLKVMQHFLTFMTVALYDPPVRELMGYTWSPRQEWLHRRFCEVVTVATKVLPKRMLMHPRKRSAFDRATGRLPADSPLVETPARNLPPVEHRGNPMHYCPNVAGG
;
A
#
# COMPACT_ATOMS: atom_id res chain seq x y z
N TYR A 1 -17.08 -0.98 -4.60
CA TYR A 1 -16.16 -1.18 -3.46
C TYR A 1 -16.54 -0.37 -2.23
N HIS A 2 -16.57 0.97 -2.25
CA HIS A 2 -16.75 1.77 -1.01
C HIS A 2 -18.20 2.01 -0.55
N ILE A 3 -19.21 1.79 -1.41
CA ILE A 3 -20.62 2.15 -1.14
C ILE A 3 -21.20 1.44 0.10
N GLY A 4 -20.79 0.19 0.34
CA GLY A 4 -21.30 -0.63 1.45
C GLY A 4 -20.55 -0.47 2.78
N ILE A 5 -19.41 0.22 2.79
CA ILE A 5 -18.54 0.30 3.97
C ILE A 5 -19.00 1.50 4.82
N LYS A 6 -19.95 1.25 5.71
CA LYS A 6 -20.53 2.25 6.63
C LYS A 6 -21.08 1.55 7.87
N GLY A 7 -21.17 2.27 8.97
CA GLY A 7 -21.64 1.70 10.23
C GLY A 7 -21.71 2.70 11.36
N ILE A 8 -21.72 2.19 12.58
CA ILE A 8 -21.63 2.96 13.82
C ILE A 8 -20.38 2.47 14.56
N ASP A 9 -19.56 3.40 15.04
CA ASP A 9 -18.36 3.07 15.82
C ASP A 9 -18.67 2.76 17.29
N GLU A 10 -17.63 2.42 18.07
CA GLU A 10 -17.74 2.11 19.50
C GLU A 10 -18.23 3.30 20.34
N LYS A 11 -18.14 4.53 19.82
CA LYS A 11 -18.60 5.77 20.45
C LYS A 11 -20.02 6.15 20.01
N GLY A 12 -20.69 5.33 19.19
CA GLY A 12 -22.05 5.58 18.69
C GLY A 12 -22.11 6.53 17.48
N GLN A 13 -20.98 6.87 16.87
CA GLN A 13 -20.92 7.80 15.74
C GLN A 13 -21.07 7.07 14.41
N ARG A 14 -21.82 7.66 13.48
CA ARG A 14 -21.97 7.10 12.13
C ARG A 14 -20.70 7.33 11.32
N TYR A 15 -20.20 6.28 10.67
CA TYR A 15 -19.10 6.37 9.73
C TYR A 15 -19.50 5.86 8.34
N SER A 16 -18.80 6.35 7.31
CA SER A 16 -18.91 5.91 5.93
C SER A 16 -17.55 6.04 5.26
N ALA A 17 -17.12 5.03 4.51
CA ALA A 17 -15.92 5.11 3.69
C ALA A 17 -16.03 6.19 2.60
N LEU A 18 -17.26 6.62 2.24
CA LEU A 18 -17.51 7.72 1.32
C LEU A 18 -17.67 9.08 2.03
N ASN A 19 -17.34 9.19 3.33
CA ASN A 19 -17.11 10.50 3.92
C ASN A 19 -15.90 11.15 3.23
N PRO A 20 -16.01 12.40 2.71
CA PRO A 20 -14.92 13.02 1.96
C PRO A 20 -13.60 13.13 2.74
N ASP A 21 -13.64 13.48 4.03
CA ASP A 21 -12.44 13.66 4.84
C ASP A 21 -11.73 12.31 5.05
N VAL A 22 -12.50 11.24 5.34
CA VAL A 22 -11.98 9.87 5.48
C VAL A 22 -11.44 9.33 4.16
N PHE A 23 -12.18 9.54 3.06
CA PHE A 23 -11.78 9.07 1.74
C PHE A 23 -10.52 9.77 1.26
N TYR A 24 -10.43 11.09 1.47
CA TYR A 24 -9.22 11.84 1.14
C TYR A 24 -8.02 11.40 1.98
N TRP A 25 -8.19 11.19 3.28
CA TRP A 25 -7.11 10.69 4.14
C TRP A 25 -6.49 9.40 3.59
N ALA A 26 -7.32 8.42 3.21
CA ALA A 26 -6.82 7.18 2.60
C ALA A 26 -5.95 7.46 1.36
N HIS A 27 -6.35 8.40 0.50
CA HIS A 27 -5.59 8.75 -0.71
C HIS A 27 -4.35 9.59 -0.42
N ALA A 28 -4.38 10.44 0.60
CA ALA A 28 -3.22 11.15 1.10
C ALA A 28 -2.13 10.17 1.54
N THR A 29 -2.49 9.05 2.17
CA THR A 29 -1.51 8.01 2.53
C THR A 29 -0.91 7.31 1.31
N PHE A 30 -1.64 7.16 0.19
CA PHE A 30 -1.09 6.63 -1.06
C PHE A 30 -0.06 7.58 -1.67
N PHE A 31 -0.36 8.88 -1.67
CA PHE A 31 0.57 9.90 -2.13
C PHE A 31 1.82 9.96 -1.24
N LYS A 32 1.67 10.02 0.09
CA LYS A 32 2.81 9.94 1.03
C LYS A 32 3.64 8.67 0.83
N SER A 33 2.99 7.52 0.64
CA SER A 33 3.69 6.25 0.39
C SER A 33 4.55 6.33 -0.89
N THR A 34 4.07 7.04 -1.91
CA THR A 34 4.82 7.27 -3.16
C THR A 34 6.05 8.16 -2.91
N LEU A 35 5.90 9.23 -2.13
CA LEU A 35 7.01 10.10 -1.72
C LEU A 35 8.08 9.32 -0.94
N LEU A 36 7.65 8.55 0.07
CA LEU A 36 8.54 7.72 0.88
C LEU A 36 9.23 6.65 0.03
N ALA A 37 8.53 6.05 -0.93
CA ALA A 37 9.13 5.08 -1.83
C ALA A 37 10.22 5.70 -2.71
N ALA A 38 9.99 6.90 -3.24
CA ALA A 38 10.99 7.62 -4.02
C ALA A 38 12.20 8.05 -3.16
N GLU A 39 11.95 8.52 -1.93
CA GLU A 39 13.00 8.89 -0.98
C GLU A 39 13.87 7.69 -0.58
N LYS A 40 13.24 6.60 -0.15
CA LYS A 40 13.95 5.43 0.41
C LYS A 40 14.50 4.50 -0.67
N PHE A 41 13.82 4.34 -1.80
CA PHE A 41 14.18 3.33 -2.82
C PHE A 41 14.49 3.89 -4.21
N GLY A 42 14.30 5.21 -4.42
CA GLY A 42 14.46 5.88 -5.72
C GLY A 42 15.64 6.85 -5.82
N GLY A 43 16.32 7.14 -4.71
CA GLY A 43 17.40 8.13 -4.66
C GLY A 43 16.96 9.55 -4.32
N GLY A 44 15.70 9.75 -3.91
CA GLY A 44 15.18 11.06 -3.50
C GLY A 44 14.42 11.79 -4.60
N LEU A 45 13.65 12.79 -4.19
CA LEU A 45 12.99 13.79 -5.04
C LEU A 45 13.46 15.18 -4.60
N THR A 46 13.67 16.08 -5.56
CA THR A 46 13.84 17.50 -5.27
C THR A 46 12.53 18.11 -4.77
N GLU A 47 12.58 19.27 -4.11
CA GLU A 47 11.36 19.96 -3.68
C GLU A 47 10.44 20.30 -4.85
N ASP A 48 10.97 20.73 -5.99
CA ASP A 48 10.17 21.00 -7.20
C ASP A 48 9.46 19.74 -7.70
N GLN A 49 10.13 18.57 -7.65
CA GLN A 49 9.52 17.30 -8.01
C GLN A 49 8.41 16.88 -7.04
N LYS A 50 8.57 17.17 -5.73
CA LYS A 50 7.52 16.90 -4.74
C LYS A 50 6.30 17.78 -4.97
N ARG A 51 6.50 19.07 -5.27
CA ARG A 51 5.42 20.00 -5.64
C ARG A 51 4.69 19.55 -6.89
N GLN A 52 5.42 19.21 -7.95
CA GLN A 52 4.83 18.68 -9.17
C GLN A 52 4.03 17.41 -8.89
N LEU A 53 4.59 16.46 -8.13
CA LEU A 53 3.89 15.22 -7.80
C LEU A 53 2.63 15.46 -6.96
N PHE A 54 2.64 16.49 -6.11
CA PHE A 54 1.47 16.91 -5.35
C PHE A 54 0.36 17.47 -6.26
N ASP A 55 0.72 18.31 -7.22
CA ASP A 55 -0.23 18.83 -8.21
C ASP A 55 -0.85 17.70 -9.06
N GLU A 56 -0.03 16.72 -9.46
CA GLU A 56 -0.47 15.52 -10.17
C GLU A 56 -1.39 14.63 -9.30
N HIS A 57 -1.09 14.51 -8.00
CA HIS A 57 -1.94 13.82 -7.02
C HIS A 57 -3.34 14.44 -6.94
N ILE A 58 -3.44 15.78 -6.96
CA ILE A 58 -4.75 16.47 -6.98
C ILE A 58 -5.55 16.08 -8.23
N ILE A 59 -4.91 16.02 -9.40
CA ILE A 59 -5.55 15.64 -10.66
C ILE A 59 -6.04 14.18 -10.58
N TRP A 60 -5.20 13.27 -10.09
CA TRP A 60 -5.56 11.88 -9.90
C TRP A 60 -6.73 11.73 -8.91
N TYR A 61 -6.71 12.43 -7.78
CA TYR A 61 -7.77 12.38 -6.79
C TYR A 61 -9.13 12.85 -7.35
N ARG A 62 -9.13 13.90 -8.19
CA ARG A 62 -10.35 14.39 -8.85
C ARG A 62 -11.06 13.31 -9.69
N MET A 63 -10.31 12.34 -10.22
CA MET A 63 -10.90 11.25 -11.03
C MET A 63 -11.82 10.33 -10.22
N TYR A 64 -11.72 10.33 -8.88
CA TYR A 64 -12.64 9.57 -8.03
C TYR A 64 -14.04 10.20 -7.92
N GLY A 65 -14.23 11.44 -8.39
CA GLY A 65 -15.52 12.14 -8.33
C GLY A 65 -15.96 12.51 -6.91
N MET A 66 -15.05 12.46 -5.94
CA MET A 66 -15.28 12.83 -4.55
C MET A 66 -15.17 14.35 -4.35
N SER A 67 -15.74 14.84 -3.25
CA SER A 67 -15.59 16.26 -2.90
C SER A 67 -14.11 16.63 -2.74
N MET A 68 -13.75 17.80 -3.27
CA MET A 68 -12.42 18.40 -3.17
C MET A 68 -12.23 19.25 -1.90
N ARG A 69 -13.29 19.44 -1.09
CA ARG A 69 -13.20 20.22 0.17
C ARG A 69 -12.04 19.82 1.09
N PRO A 70 -11.76 18.52 1.33
CA PRO A 70 -10.69 18.14 2.26
C PRO A 70 -9.29 18.18 1.64
N VAL A 71 -9.16 18.47 0.34
CA VAL A 71 -7.90 18.40 -0.39
C VAL A 71 -7.14 19.71 -0.20
N PRO A 72 -5.91 19.69 0.37
CA PRO A 72 -5.02 20.84 0.40
C PRO A 72 -4.76 21.37 -1.02
N LYS A 73 -4.59 22.68 -1.16
CA LYS A 73 -4.44 23.35 -2.45
C LYS A 73 -2.99 23.50 -2.87
N THR A 74 -2.07 23.40 -1.93
CA THR A 74 -0.63 23.56 -2.14
C THR A 74 0.15 22.47 -1.42
N TRP A 75 1.40 22.28 -1.83
CA TRP A 75 2.32 21.35 -1.19
C TRP A 75 2.51 21.68 0.30
N GLU A 76 2.64 22.96 0.66
CA GLU A 76 2.74 23.44 2.03
C GLU A 76 1.51 23.06 2.87
N GLU A 77 0.31 23.36 2.36
CA GLU A 77 -0.94 23.01 3.04
C GLU A 77 -1.05 21.48 3.23
N PHE A 78 -0.49 20.68 2.31
CA PHE A 78 -0.44 19.23 2.47
C PHE A 78 0.51 18.81 3.60
N GLN A 79 1.67 19.46 3.73
CA GLN A 79 2.60 19.16 4.81
C GLN A 79 1.96 19.46 6.18
N GLU A 80 1.26 20.60 6.30
CA GLU A 80 0.49 20.97 7.49
C GLU A 80 -0.66 19.99 7.77
N TYR A 81 -1.42 19.63 6.74
CA TYR A 81 -2.49 18.64 6.84
C TYR A 81 -1.95 17.28 7.31
N TRP A 82 -0.84 16.81 6.75
CA TRP A 82 -0.22 15.54 7.11
C TRP A 82 0.26 15.54 8.56
N ASP A 83 0.96 16.60 8.97
CA ASP A 83 1.40 16.77 10.36
C ASP A 83 0.21 16.80 11.33
N HIS A 84 -0.85 17.56 11.00
CA HIS A 84 -2.06 17.60 11.82
C HIS A 84 -2.68 16.21 11.97
N MET A 85 -2.80 15.45 10.88
CA MET A 85 -3.35 14.10 10.92
C MET A 85 -2.52 13.19 11.84
N CYS A 86 -1.19 13.19 11.67
CA CYS A 86 -0.28 12.36 12.46
C CYS A 86 -0.24 12.74 13.95
N CYS A 87 -0.31 14.02 14.28
CA CYS A 87 -0.15 14.51 15.65
C CYS A 87 -1.47 14.59 16.43
N ASN A 88 -2.61 14.77 15.76
CA ASN A 88 -3.86 15.16 16.44
C ASN A 88 -5.07 14.29 16.10
N VAL A 89 -5.09 13.61 14.95
CA VAL A 89 -6.30 12.92 14.46
C VAL A 89 -6.19 11.41 14.57
N LEU A 90 -5.02 10.84 14.29
CA LEU A 90 -4.83 9.39 14.37
C LEU A 90 -5.04 8.87 15.79
N GLU A 91 -5.80 7.80 15.90
CA GLU A 91 -6.05 7.09 17.15
C GLU A 91 -5.42 5.70 17.09
N ASN A 92 -4.83 5.28 18.21
CA ASN A 92 -4.39 3.90 18.40
C ASN A 92 -5.60 3.03 18.78
N ASN A 93 -6.26 2.45 17.78
CA ASN A 93 -7.45 1.60 17.95
C ASN A 93 -7.16 0.12 17.64
N TRP A 94 -8.14 -0.76 17.91
CA TRP A 94 -8.01 -2.20 17.66
C TRP A 94 -7.65 -2.51 16.21
N ALA A 95 -8.31 -1.89 15.23
CA ALA A 95 -8.06 -2.18 13.82
C ALA A 95 -6.61 -1.81 13.40
N ALA A 96 -6.08 -0.70 13.92
CA ALA A 96 -4.69 -0.30 13.69
C ALA A 96 -3.69 -1.30 14.29
N ARG A 97 -4.03 -1.94 15.41
CA ARG A 97 -3.20 -3.00 16.04
C ARG A 97 -3.34 -4.33 15.32
N GLU A 98 -4.55 -4.71 14.92
CA GLU A 98 -4.83 -5.98 14.25
C GLU A 98 -4.13 -6.07 12.90
N VAL A 99 -4.08 -4.98 12.12
CA VAL A 99 -3.34 -4.93 10.85
C VAL A 99 -1.84 -5.19 11.03
N MET A 100 -1.30 -4.87 12.21
CA MET A 100 0.09 -5.14 12.55
C MET A 100 0.32 -6.58 13.03
N ASP A 101 -0.72 -7.35 13.38
CA ASP A 101 -0.59 -8.72 13.90
C ASP A 101 -0.79 -9.78 12.82
N LEU A 102 0.31 -10.38 12.37
CA LEU A 102 0.28 -11.48 11.41
C LEU A 102 0.11 -12.86 12.06
N SER A 103 0.02 -12.96 13.39
CA SER A 103 0.01 -14.25 14.10
C SER A 103 -1.16 -15.15 13.71
N THR A 104 -2.27 -14.54 13.30
CA THR A 104 -3.50 -15.21 12.86
C THR A 104 -3.60 -15.35 11.34
N MET A 105 -2.61 -14.86 10.57
CA MET A 105 -2.68 -14.85 9.12
C MET A 105 -2.78 -16.27 8.54
N PRO A 106 -3.86 -16.59 7.80
CA PRO A 106 -4.02 -17.91 7.22
C PRO A 106 -3.01 -18.14 6.09
N LYS A 107 -2.67 -19.40 5.85
CA LYS A 107 -1.87 -19.78 4.69
C LYS A 107 -2.65 -19.46 3.41
N HIS A 108 -1.97 -18.85 2.45
CA HIS A 108 -2.49 -18.76 1.09
C HIS A 108 -2.78 -20.17 0.55
N PRO A 109 -3.84 -20.39 -0.27
CA PRO A 109 -4.15 -21.72 -0.83
C PRO A 109 -2.96 -22.40 -1.52
N SER A 110 -2.06 -21.65 -2.15
CA SER A 110 -0.85 -22.21 -2.79
C SER A 110 0.25 -22.64 -1.81
N LEU A 111 0.08 -22.39 -0.50
CA LEU A 111 1.05 -22.70 0.56
C LEU A 111 0.50 -23.73 1.56
N GLN A 112 -0.64 -24.36 1.27
CA GLN A 112 -1.24 -25.37 2.15
C GLN A 112 -0.33 -26.60 2.38
N TRP A 113 0.61 -26.84 1.46
CA TRP A 113 1.63 -27.89 1.58
C TRP A 113 2.66 -27.62 2.70
N VAL A 114 2.78 -26.38 3.20
CA VAL A 114 3.70 -26.04 4.28
C VAL A 114 3.13 -26.54 5.60
N PRO A 115 3.86 -27.35 6.40
CA PRO A 115 3.41 -27.79 7.72
C PRO A 115 3.08 -26.63 8.67
N ASP A 116 2.06 -26.78 9.53
CA ASP A 116 1.62 -25.75 10.49
C ASP A 116 2.74 -25.20 11.39
N PRO A 117 3.64 -26.03 11.97
CA PRO A 117 4.71 -25.49 12.81
C PRO A 117 5.68 -24.60 12.04
N LEU A 118 5.98 -24.95 10.77
CA LEU A 118 6.84 -24.14 9.91
C LEU A 118 6.16 -22.84 9.49
N TRP A 119 4.85 -22.88 9.24
CA TRP A 119 4.09 -21.65 8.98
C TRP A 119 4.07 -20.71 10.18
N ARG A 120 3.83 -21.22 11.39
CA ARG A 120 3.88 -20.41 12.62
C ARG A 120 5.26 -19.80 12.86
N LEU A 121 6.34 -20.54 12.58
CA LEU A 121 7.70 -20.02 12.65
C LEU A 121 7.93 -18.91 11.62
N ASN A 122 7.49 -19.12 10.37
CA ASN A 122 7.54 -18.11 9.32
C ASN A 122 6.79 -16.83 9.73
N LEU A 123 5.57 -16.94 10.26
CA LEU A 123 4.80 -15.79 10.73
C LEU A 123 5.53 -15.04 11.84
N LYS A 124 6.15 -15.73 12.80
CA LYS A 124 6.96 -15.06 13.84
C LYS A 124 8.11 -14.25 13.25
N VAL A 125 8.83 -14.78 12.26
CA VAL A 125 9.94 -14.05 11.64
C VAL A 125 9.43 -12.89 10.77
N MET A 126 8.41 -13.14 9.95
CA MET A 126 7.80 -12.13 9.08
C MET A 126 7.11 -11.02 9.83
N GLN A 127 6.50 -11.31 10.97
CA GLN A 127 5.93 -10.32 11.88
C GLN A 127 6.97 -9.27 12.28
N HIS A 128 8.12 -9.71 12.80
CA HIS A 128 9.19 -8.80 13.21
C HIS A 128 9.74 -8.00 12.04
N PHE A 129 9.95 -8.66 10.89
CA PHE A 129 10.46 -8.00 9.69
C PHE A 129 9.48 -6.95 9.16
N LEU A 130 8.21 -7.29 9.01
CA LEU A 130 7.19 -6.37 8.49
C LEU A 130 6.87 -5.25 9.47
N THR A 131 6.82 -5.53 10.78
CA THR A 131 6.73 -4.46 11.79
C THR A 131 7.93 -3.52 11.71
N PHE A 132 9.16 -4.05 11.59
CA PHE A 132 10.36 -3.23 11.42
C PHE A 132 10.27 -2.34 10.17
N MET A 133 9.91 -2.91 9.02
CA MET A 133 9.76 -2.16 7.77
C MET A 133 8.66 -1.11 7.85
N THR A 134 7.51 -1.43 8.44
CA THR A 134 6.39 -0.49 8.59
C THR A 134 6.74 0.66 9.55
N VAL A 135 7.30 0.35 10.72
CA VAL A 135 7.69 1.35 11.72
C VAL A 135 8.80 2.27 11.16
N ALA A 136 9.68 1.77 10.30
CA ALA A 136 10.68 2.59 9.63
C ALA A 136 10.07 3.71 8.75
N LEU A 137 8.84 3.52 8.27
CA LEU A 137 8.13 4.46 7.40
C LEU A 137 7.21 5.42 8.16
N TYR A 138 6.92 5.15 9.43
CA TYR A 138 6.10 6.04 10.26
C TYR A 138 6.83 7.36 10.60
N ASP A 139 6.10 8.47 10.55
CA ASP A 139 6.56 9.72 11.13
C ASP A 139 6.67 9.57 12.66
N PRO A 140 7.58 10.31 13.35
CA PRO A 140 7.80 10.15 14.79
C PRO A 140 6.53 10.18 15.66
N PRO A 141 5.54 11.08 15.44
CA PRO A 141 4.30 11.10 16.22
C PRO A 141 3.50 9.80 16.13
N VAL A 142 3.48 9.16 14.96
CA VAL A 142 2.78 7.88 14.76
C VAL A 142 3.49 6.74 15.48
N ARG A 143 4.83 6.76 15.52
CA ARG A 143 5.59 5.79 16.31
C ARG A 143 5.28 5.92 17.79
N GLU A 144 5.28 7.15 18.32
CA GLU A 144 4.95 7.43 19.71
C GLU A 144 3.52 7.00 20.06
N LEU A 145 2.53 7.41 19.25
CA LEU A 145 1.13 7.00 19.38
C LEU A 145 0.96 5.47 19.45
N MET A 146 1.74 4.75 18.64
CA MET A 146 1.70 3.29 18.57
C MET A 146 2.64 2.60 19.59
N GLY A 147 3.38 3.37 20.39
CA GLY A 147 4.30 2.86 21.42
C GLY A 147 5.57 2.21 20.87
N TYR A 148 5.99 2.57 19.67
CA TYR A 148 7.22 2.08 19.06
C TYR A 148 8.39 3.03 19.31
N THR A 149 9.56 2.46 19.61
CA THR A 149 10.83 3.18 19.64
C THR A 149 11.62 2.95 18.36
N TRP A 150 12.46 3.91 18.00
CA TRP A 150 13.31 3.82 16.82
C TRP A 150 14.75 4.19 17.15
N SER A 151 15.60 3.18 17.24
CA SER A 151 17.01 3.35 17.61
C SER A 151 17.88 3.77 16.41
N PRO A 152 19.04 4.41 16.64
CA PRO A 152 20.02 4.70 15.59
C PRO A 152 20.49 3.44 14.83
N ARG A 153 20.52 2.28 15.50
CA ARG A 153 20.87 1.00 14.87
C ARG A 153 19.79 0.54 13.90
N GLN A 154 18.51 0.67 14.27
CA GLN A 154 17.39 0.34 13.38
C GLN A 154 17.36 1.27 12.16
N GLU A 155 17.58 2.58 12.35
CA GLU A 155 17.71 3.54 11.25
C GLU A 155 18.83 3.16 10.28
N TRP A 156 20.00 2.82 10.82
CA TRP A 156 21.13 2.39 10.00
C TRP A 156 20.83 1.12 9.22
N LEU A 157 20.23 0.10 9.86
CA LEU A 157 19.86 -1.16 9.21
C LEU A 157 18.84 -0.94 8.10
N HIS A 158 17.81 -0.13 8.36
CA HIS A 158 16.78 0.18 7.38
C HIS A 158 17.37 0.92 6.18
N ARG A 159 18.20 1.94 6.42
CA ARG A 159 18.89 2.66 5.33
C ARG A 159 19.76 1.74 4.48
N ARG A 160 20.51 0.83 5.09
CA ARG A 160 21.31 -0.18 4.34
C ARG A 160 20.42 -1.10 3.51
N PHE A 161 19.32 -1.58 4.08
CA PHE A 161 18.35 -2.39 3.35
C PHE A 161 17.80 -1.63 2.13
N CYS A 162 17.35 -0.39 2.32
CA CYS A 162 16.86 0.48 1.27
C CYS A 162 17.88 0.73 0.15
N GLU A 163 19.15 0.95 0.51
CA GLU A 163 20.24 1.10 -0.46
C GLU A 163 20.48 -0.18 -1.26
N VAL A 164 20.49 -1.35 -0.61
CA VAL A 164 20.62 -2.64 -1.30
C VAL A 164 19.47 -2.85 -2.28
N VAL A 165 18.23 -2.56 -1.87
CA VAL A 165 17.06 -2.62 -2.76
C VAL A 165 17.21 -1.64 -3.92
N THR A 166 17.66 -0.40 -3.67
CA THR A 166 17.89 0.62 -4.71
C THR A 166 18.95 0.18 -5.71
N VAL A 167 20.04 -0.43 -5.26
CA VAL A 167 21.07 -0.97 -6.15
C VAL A 167 20.50 -2.13 -6.95
N ALA A 168 19.80 -3.07 -6.29
CA ALA A 168 19.17 -4.20 -6.95
C ALA A 168 18.21 -3.75 -8.07
N THR A 169 17.40 -2.71 -7.85
CA THR A 169 16.47 -2.21 -8.87
C THR A 169 17.17 -1.51 -10.04
N LYS A 170 18.39 -0.97 -9.84
CA LYS A 170 19.21 -0.37 -10.90
C LYS A 170 19.96 -1.41 -11.74
N VAL A 171 20.43 -2.50 -11.13
CA VAL A 171 21.26 -3.51 -11.81
C VAL A 171 20.45 -4.66 -12.42
N LEU A 172 19.31 -5.03 -11.81
CA LEU A 172 18.50 -6.13 -12.31
C LEU A 172 17.80 -5.74 -13.62
N PRO A 173 17.59 -6.70 -14.55
CA PRO A 173 16.88 -6.43 -15.79
C PRO A 173 15.50 -5.83 -15.51
N LYS A 174 15.24 -4.61 -16.01
CA LYS A 174 13.97 -3.88 -15.80
C LYS A 174 12.73 -4.75 -16.01
N ARG A 175 12.78 -5.62 -17.02
CA ARG A 175 11.69 -6.54 -17.36
C ARG A 175 11.35 -7.54 -16.24
N MET A 176 12.33 -7.99 -15.45
CA MET A 176 12.10 -8.91 -14.33
C MET A 176 11.45 -8.21 -13.13
N LEU A 177 11.68 -6.90 -12.98
CA LEU A 177 11.10 -6.08 -11.91
C LEU A 177 9.66 -5.64 -12.21
N MET A 178 9.18 -5.82 -13.45
CA MET A 178 7.82 -5.44 -13.82
C MET A 178 6.81 -6.47 -13.35
N HIS A 179 5.75 -5.99 -12.69
CA HIS A 179 4.54 -6.78 -12.48
C HIS A 179 4.06 -7.41 -13.81
N PRO A 180 3.58 -8.67 -13.84
CA PRO A 180 3.24 -9.38 -15.09
C PRO A 180 2.35 -8.59 -16.06
N ARG A 181 1.36 -7.85 -15.54
CA ARG A 181 0.49 -6.96 -16.34
C ARG A 181 1.25 -5.81 -17.00
N LYS A 182 2.12 -5.13 -16.24
CA LYS A 182 2.99 -4.06 -16.75
C LYS A 182 3.95 -4.59 -17.80
N ARG A 183 4.55 -5.77 -17.53
CA ARG A 183 5.45 -6.45 -18.47
C ARG A 183 4.75 -6.79 -19.78
N SER A 184 3.53 -7.34 -19.72
CA SER A 184 2.73 -7.64 -20.91
C SER A 184 2.39 -6.39 -21.71
N ALA A 185 1.98 -5.30 -21.05
CA ALA A 185 1.73 -4.03 -21.72
C ALA A 185 3.00 -3.46 -22.39
N PHE A 186 4.14 -3.53 -21.69
CA PHE A 186 5.43 -3.10 -22.24
C PHE A 186 5.87 -3.96 -23.44
N ASP A 187 5.72 -5.28 -23.34
CA ASP A 187 6.04 -6.20 -24.43
C ASP A 187 5.15 -5.93 -25.66
N ARG A 188 3.87 -5.56 -25.48
CA ARG A 188 3.01 -5.09 -26.59
C ARG A 188 3.48 -3.76 -27.19
N ALA A 189 3.74 -2.77 -26.34
CA ALA A 189 4.17 -1.44 -26.78
C ALA A 189 5.53 -1.44 -27.50
N THR A 190 6.38 -2.42 -27.20
CA THR A 190 7.72 -2.57 -27.80
C THR A 190 7.78 -3.60 -28.92
N GLY A 191 6.63 -4.18 -29.34
CA GLY A 191 6.54 -5.12 -30.44
C GLY A 191 7.04 -6.54 -30.14
N ARG A 192 7.37 -6.86 -28.88
CA ARG A 192 7.66 -8.24 -28.45
C ARG A 192 6.39 -9.11 -28.44
N LEU A 193 5.23 -8.48 -28.25
CA LEU A 193 3.92 -9.09 -28.41
C LEU A 193 3.10 -8.27 -29.41
N PRO A 194 2.22 -8.90 -30.21
CA PRO A 194 1.23 -8.17 -31.01
C PRO A 194 0.41 -7.19 -30.16
N ALA A 195 0.07 -6.03 -30.72
CA ALA A 195 -0.65 -4.97 -29.99
C ALA A 195 -2.05 -5.41 -29.50
N ASP A 196 -2.65 -6.38 -30.17
CA ASP A 196 -3.93 -7.01 -29.89
C ASP A 196 -3.83 -8.26 -29.01
N SER A 197 -2.63 -8.58 -28.50
CA SER A 197 -2.45 -9.74 -27.61
C SER A 197 -3.36 -9.64 -26.38
N PRO A 198 -4.00 -10.74 -25.95
CA PRO A 198 -4.88 -10.75 -24.79
C PRO A 198 -4.24 -10.15 -23.53
N LEU A 199 -5.07 -9.53 -22.69
CA LEU A 199 -4.61 -9.00 -21.41
C LEU A 199 -4.19 -10.13 -20.48
N VAL A 200 -3.08 -9.94 -19.77
CA VAL A 200 -2.64 -10.89 -18.74
C VAL A 200 -3.51 -10.72 -17.50
N GLU A 201 -4.26 -11.78 -17.18
CA GLU A 201 -5.14 -11.80 -16.02
C GLU A 201 -4.51 -12.46 -14.79
N THR A 202 -5.15 -12.25 -13.64
CA THR A 202 -4.73 -12.88 -12.39
C THR A 202 -4.86 -14.41 -12.54
N PRO A 203 -3.86 -15.21 -12.13
CA PRO A 203 -3.95 -16.66 -12.26
C PRO A 203 -5.02 -17.25 -11.34
N ALA A 204 -5.51 -18.46 -11.66
CA ALA A 204 -6.57 -19.14 -10.90
C ALA A 204 -6.28 -19.24 -9.38
N ARG A 205 -5.01 -19.43 -9.01
CA ARG A 205 -4.54 -19.52 -7.62
C ARG A 205 -4.75 -18.23 -6.79
N ASN A 206 -4.93 -17.09 -7.44
CA ASN A 206 -5.14 -15.78 -6.81
C ASN A 206 -6.62 -15.35 -6.88
N LEU A 207 -7.51 -16.20 -7.42
CA LEU A 207 -8.94 -15.89 -7.45
C LEU A 207 -9.52 -15.91 -6.04
N PRO A 208 -10.63 -15.17 -5.82
CA PRO A 208 -11.39 -15.28 -4.59
C PRO A 208 -11.79 -16.73 -4.28
N PRO A 209 -12.07 -17.04 -3.00
CA PRO A 209 -12.77 -18.26 -2.62
C PRO A 209 -13.99 -18.50 -3.50
N VAL A 210 -14.32 -19.75 -3.77
CA VAL A 210 -15.31 -20.16 -4.79
C VAL A 210 -16.67 -19.48 -4.54
N GLU A 211 -17.07 -19.40 -3.27
CA GLU A 211 -18.28 -18.74 -2.76
C GLU A 211 -18.35 -17.25 -3.08
N HIS A 212 -17.23 -16.59 -3.36
CA HIS A 212 -17.14 -15.16 -3.65
C HIS A 212 -16.92 -14.84 -5.13
N ARG A 213 -16.74 -15.83 -6.01
CA ARG A 213 -16.42 -15.59 -7.44
C ARG A 213 -17.57 -14.96 -8.24
N GLY A 214 -18.82 -15.13 -7.81
CA GLY A 214 -19.99 -14.49 -8.42
C GLY A 214 -20.29 -13.08 -7.89
N ASN A 215 -19.53 -12.60 -6.89
CA ASN A 215 -19.78 -11.31 -6.28
C ASN A 215 -19.12 -10.19 -7.11
N PRO A 216 -19.86 -9.17 -7.57
CA PRO A 216 -19.32 -8.07 -8.38
C PRO A 216 -18.30 -7.21 -7.62
N MET A 217 -18.17 -7.38 -6.32
CA MET A 217 -17.08 -6.79 -5.53
C MET A 217 -15.74 -7.48 -5.73
N HIS A 218 -15.62 -8.58 -6.46
CA HIS A 218 -14.33 -9.18 -6.73
C HIS A 218 -14.03 -9.22 -8.22
N TYR A 219 -12.82 -8.78 -8.56
CA TYR A 219 -12.29 -8.98 -9.90
C TYR A 219 -11.97 -10.47 -10.08
N CYS A 220 -12.83 -11.18 -10.81
CA CYS A 220 -12.75 -12.62 -11.02
C CYS A 220 -12.84 -12.96 -12.53
N PRO A 221 -11.74 -12.83 -13.29
CA PRO A 221 -11.73 -13.13 -14.71
C PRO A 221 -11.94 -14.62 -14.96
N ASN A 222 -12.52 -14.96 -16.10
CA ASN A 222 -12.69 -16.35 -16.52
C ASN A 222 -11.35 -16.90 -17.01
N VAL A 223 -10.56 -17.46 -16.10
CA VAL A 223 -9.30 -18.13 -16.41
C VAL A 223 -9.57 -19.63 -16.53
N ALA A 224 -9.30 -20.21 -17.70
CA ALA A 224 -9.38 -21.65 -17.89
C ALA A 224 -8.50 -22.35 -16.84
N GLY A 225 -9.09 -23.29 -16.10
CA GLY A 225 -8.42 -24.00 -15.01
C GLY A 225 -7.13 -24.66 -15.49
N GLY A 226 -6.03 -24.34 -14.82
CA GLY A 226 -4.79 -25.12 -14.86
C GLY A 226 -4.78 -26.15 -13.75
#